data_AF-A0A524CJW5-F1
#
_entry.id   AF-A0A524CJW5-F1
#
_cell.length_a   1.000
_cell.length_b   1.000
_cell.length_c   1.000
_cell.angle_alpha   90.00
_cell.angle_beta   90.00
_cell.angle_gamma   90.00
#
_symmetry.space_group_name_H-M   'P 1'
#
loop_
_entity.id
_entity.type
_entity.pdbx_description
1 polymer ?
#
loop_
_entity_poly.entity_id
_entity_poly.type
_entity_poly.pdbx_seq_one_letter_code
_entity_poly.pdbx_strand_id
1 'polypeptide(L)'
;MFGNIEMPNLMPGKPGTKEAFGISILNDDLTLKIPPKALAHYGIFETDHIILVTGHRGKSGFGLIKKATGLKSVFGKFIKQLEFKEKLYSFNNRTYVMLEIKNGIININDAILKTYYLKIGDRLLVVKSTTTTMSFTPVEIWIENFKKHRFNEAIQNLNKLEVF
;
A
#
# COMPACT_ATOMS: atom_id res chain seq x y z
N MET A 1 -14.91 -15.26 15.18
CA MET A 1 -14.67 -16.33 14.18
C MET A 1 -14.52 -15.65 12.83
N PHE A 2 -13.30 -15.40 12.38
CA PHE A 2 -13.07 -14.96 11.01
C PHE A 2 -12.85 -16.23 10.19
N GLY A 3 -13.84 -16.59 9.36
CA GLY A 3 -13.69 -17.69 8.42
C GLY A 3 -12.46 -17.46 7.54
N ASN A 4 -11.83 -18.54 7.08
CA ASN A 4 -10.77 -18.48 6.08
C ASN A 4 -11.33 -17.82 4.82
N ILE A 5 -11.14 -16.51 4.69
CA ILE A 5 -11.48 -15.79 3.46
C ILE A 5 -10.26 -15.90 2.55
N GLU A 6 -10.39 -16.77 1.56
CA GLU A 6 -9.40 -16.93 0.49
C GLU A 6 -9.12 -15.56 -0.15
N MET A 7 -7.86 -15.12 -0.11
CA MET A 7 -7.46 -13.86 -0.75
C MET A 7 -7.43 -14.08 -2.27
N PRO A 8 -8.03 -13.19 -3.08
CA PRO A 8 -7.95 -13.30 -4.52
C PRO A 8 -6.48 -13.25 -4.95
N ASN A 9 -5.99 -14.39 -5.42
CA ASN A 9 -4.68 -14.50 -6.01
C ASN A 9 -4.75 -13.96 -7.44
N LEU A 10 -3.83 -13.08 -7.82
CA LEU A 10 -3.82 -12.54 -9.18
C LEU A 10 -3.44 -13.60 -10.22
N MET A 11 -2.75 -14.69 -9.84
CA MET A 11 -2.37 -15.80 -10.74
C MET A 11 -2.31 -17.16 -10.02
N PRO A 12 -3.42 -17.67 -9.45
CA PRO A 12 -3.44 -18.86 -8.60
C PRO A 12 -2.64 -20.05 -9.19
N GLY A 13 -1.83 -20.71 -8.35
CA GLY A 13 -1.04 -21.89 -8.75
C GLY A 13 0.33 -21.63 -9.37
N LYS A 14 0.79 -20.36 -9.47
CA LYS A 14 2.13 -20.01 -9.95
C LYS A 14 3.04 -19.47 -8.82
N PRO A 15 4.32 -19.90 -8.73
CA PRO A 15 5.31 -19.30 -7.83
C PRO A 15 5.45 -17.79 -8.10
N GLY A 16 5.57 -16.98 -7.03
CA GLY A 16 5.70 -15.52 -7.16
C GLY A 16 4.38 -14.76 -7.30
N THR A 17 3.26 -15.41 -7.01
CA THR A 17 1.93 -14.79 -6.99
C THR A 17 1.79 -13.75 -5.89
N LYS A 18 1.28 -12.57 -6.25
CA LYS A 18 0.94 -11.53 -5.28
C LYS A 18 -0.50 -11.67 -4.82
N GLU A 19 -0.67 -11.82 -3.52
CA GLU A 19 -1.98 -11.80 -2.85
C GLU A 19 -2.48 -10.35 -2.83
N ALA A 20 -3.65 -10.11 -3.43
CA ALA A 20 -4.28 -8.80 -3.45
C ALA A 20 -5.36 -8.71 -2.36
N PHE A 21 -5.40 -7.58 -1.67
CA PHE A 21 -6.41 -7.28 -0.67
C PHE A 21 -7.60 -6.51 -1.24
N GLY A 22 -7.41 -5.82 -2.37
CA GLY A 22 -8.42 -4.99 -3.01
C GLY A 22 -7.81 -3.84 -3.79
N ILE A 23 -8.67 -2.91 -4.23
CA ILE A 23 -8.28 -1.64 -4.86
C ILE A 23 -8.75 -0.51 -3.94
N SER A 24 -7.84 0.36 -3.53
CA SER A 24 -8.19 1.59 -2.81
C SER A 24 -8.23 2.77 -3.78
N ILE A 25 -9.26 3.60 -3.70
CA ILE A 25 -9.33 4.84 -4.49
C ILE A 25 -8.81 6.00 -3.63
N LEU A 26 -7.98 6.85 -4.23
CA LEU A 26 -7.66 8.13 -3.63
C LEU A 26 -8.77 9.15 -3.95
N ASN A 27 -9.55 9.52 -2.94
CA ASN A 27 -10.71 10.39 -3.07
C ASN A 27 -10.31 11.87 -3.25
N ASP A 28 -11.29 12.69 -3.64
CA ASP A 28 -11.16 14.14 -3.82
C ASP A 28 -10.89 14.90 -2.51
N ASP A 29 -11.37 14.36 -1.38
CA ASP A 29 -11.09 14.83 -0.02
C ASP A 29 -9.71 14.38 0.53
N LEU A 30 -8.84 13.85 -0.35
CA LEU A 30 -7.50 13.34 -0.03
C LEU A 30 -7.49 12.12 0.90
N THR A 31 -8.62 11.47 1.08
CA THR A 31 -8.70 10.25 1.88
C THR A 31 -8.44 9.01 1.05
N LEU A 32 -7.86 8.00 1.70
CA LEU A 32 -7.68 6.68 1.13
C LEU A 32 -8.05 5.62 2.17
N LYS A 33 -8.99 4.74 1.82
CA LYS A 33 -9.42 3.64 2.69
C LYS A 33 -8.54 2.42 2.46
N ILE A 34 -7.99 1.87 3.54
CA ILE A 34 -7.20 0.65 3.51
C ILE A 34 -8.16 -0.55 3.58
N PRO A 35 -8.01 -1.59 2.73
CA PRO A 35 -8.86 -2.77 2.79
C PRO A 35 -8.82 -3.40 4.20
N PRO A 36 -9.96 -3.70 4.83
CA PRO A 36 -9.99 -4.27 6.18
C PRO A 36 -9.20 -5.57 6.31
N LYS A 37 -9.18 -6.40 5.25
CA LYS A 37 -8.38 -7.62 5.18
C LYS A 37 -6.87 -7.35 5.26
N ALA A 38 -6.40 -6.24 4.69
CA ALA A 38 -5.01 -5.83 4.78
C ALA A 38 -4.65 -5.38 6.21
N LEU A 39 -5.53 -4.58 6.84
CA LEU A 39 -5.34 -4.17 8.24
C LEU A 39 -5.27 -5.37 9.19
N ALA A 40 -6.19 -6.33 9.02
CA ALA A 40 -6.21 -7.57 9.79
C ALA A 40 -4.93 -8.40 9.56
N HIS A 41 -4.51 -8.56 8.30
CA HIS A 41 -3.30 -9.34 7.94
C HIS A 41 -2.03 -8.77 8.59
N TYR A 42 -1.89 -7.45 8.63
CA TYR A 42 -0.71 -6.77 9.20
C TYR A 42 -0.88 -6.37 10.67
N GLY A 43 -2.01 -6.72 11.29
CA GLY A 43 -2.33 -6.40 12.68
C GLY A 43 -2.27 -4.91 12.97
N ILE A 44 -2.84 -4.08 12.08
CA ILE A 44 -2.92 -2.61 12.22
C ILE A 44 -4.26 -2.24 12.85
N PHE A 45 -4.20 -1.43 13.91
CA PHE A 45 -5.34 -0.91 14.66
C PHE A 45 -5.34 0.62 14.67
N GLU A 46 -6.46 1.22 15.08
CA GLU A 46 -6.67 2.68 15.15
C GLU A 46 -5.67 3.43 16.05
N THR A 47 -5.10 2.74 17.03
CA THR A 47 -4.10 3.31 17.94
C THR A 47 -2.68 3.27 17.37
N ASP A 48 -2.47 2.63 16.22
CA ASP A 48 -1.15 2.48 15.63
C ASP A 48 -0.76 3.68 14.76
N HIS A 49 0.53 4.02 14.79
CA HIS A 49 1.13 4.82 13.72
C HIS A 49 1.55 3.92 12.56
N ILE A 50 1.33 4.42 11.36
CA ILE A 50 1.79 3.80 10.12
C ILE A 50 2.90 4.65 9.49
N ILE A 51 3.74 4.00 8.72
CA ILE A 51 4.78 4.64 7.93
C ILE A 51 4.46 4.40 6.46
N LEU A 52 4.33 5.46 5.69
CA LEU A 52 4.40 5.37 4.24
C LEU A 52 5.86 5.53 3.80
N VAL A 53 6.25 4.79 2.78
CA VAL A 53 7.56 4.90 2.15
C VAL A 53 7.40 4.85 0.63
N THR A 54 8.06 5.76 -0.07
CA THR A 54 8.05 5.75 -1.54
C THR A 54 8.63 4.44 -2.10
N GLY A 55 8.10 4.03 -3.24
CA GLY A 55 8.68 2.96 -4.06
C GLY A 55 10.05 3.33 -4.65
N HIS A 56 10.44 2.64 -5.72
CA HIS A 56 11.61 3.04 -6.50
C HIS A 56 11.45 4.46 -7.05
N ARG A 57 12.57 5.18 -7.20
CA ARG A 57 12.60 6.58 -7.64
C ARG A 57 11.74 6.80 -8.89
N GLY A 58 10.86 7.80 -8.82
CA GLY A 58 10.00 8.23 -9.93
C GLY A 58 8.82 7.30 -10.24
N LYS A 59 8.57 6.27 -9.42
CA LYS A 59 7.38 5.41 -9.59
C LYS A 59 6.28 5.83 -8.63
N SER A 60 5.07 5.88 -9.15
CA SER A 60 3.86 6.13 -8.37
C SER A 60 3.56 4.96 -7.43
N GLY A 61 3.09 5.29 -6.23
CA GLY A 61 2.73 4.33 -5.18
C GLY A 61 3.68 4.32 -3.98
N PHE A 62 3.32 3.50 -2.99
CA PHE A 62 4.02 3.41 -1.71
C PHE A 62 3.98 2.01 -1.09
N GLY A 63 4.91 1.80 -0.17
CA GLY A 63 4.77 0.78 0.86
C GLY A 63 4.14 1.37 2.12
N LEU A 64 3.27 0.63 2.79
CA LEU A 64 2.72 0.95 4.10
C LEU A 64 3.20 -0.07 5.13
N ILE A 65 3.71 0.44 6.26
CA ILE A 65 4.33 -0.35 7.32
C ILE A 65 3.74 0.07 8.67
N LYS A 66 3.31 -0.89 9.50
CA LYS A 66 3.01 -0.63 10.93
C LYS A 66 4.30 -0.19 11.64
N LYS A 67 4.31 0.98 12.29
CA LYS A 67 5.52 1.55 12.90
C LYS A 67 6.22 0.57 13.86
N ALA A 68 5.46 -0.07 14.75
CA ALA A 68 6.01 -1.01 15.73
C ALA A 68 6.75 -2.20 15.08
N THR A 69 6.19 -2.74 13.99
CA THR A 69 6.81 -3.82 13.22
C THR A 69 7.99 -3.30 12.40
N GLY A 70 7.84 -2.12 11.79
CA GLY A 70 8.89 -1.44 11.02
C GLY A 70 10.15 -1.16 11.84
N LEU A 71 10.00 -0.77 13.11
CA LEU A 71 11.12 -0.53 14.04
C LEU A 71 12.01 -1.77 14.27
N LYS A 72 11.44 -2.97 14.13
CA LYS A 72 12.14 -4.27 14.28
C LYS A 72 12.67 -4.82 12.96
N SER A 73 12.59 -4.05 11.87
CA SER A 73 12.96 -4.47 10.52
C SER A 73 14.16 -3.67 9.98
N VAL A 74 14.55 -3.94 8.74
CA VAL A 74 15.56 -3.16 8.00
C VAL A 74 15.23 -1.67 7.89
N PHE A 75 13.96 -1.28 8.04
CA PHE A 75 13.51 0.12 8.04
C PHE A 75 13.72 0.83 9.38
N GLY A 76 14.01 0.10 10.46
CA GLY A 76 14.00 0.64 11.82
C GLY A 76 14.95 1.81 12.03
N LYS A 77 16.13 1.79 11.40
CA LYS A 77 17.11 2.89 11.46
C LYS A 77 16.58 4.21 10.89
N PHE A 78 15.68 4.14 9.90
CA PHE A 78 15.04 5.31 9.30
C PHE A 78 13.83 5.72 10.13
N ILE A 79 12.96 4.77 10.49
CA ILE A 79 11.73 5.02 11.26
C ILE A 79 12.00 5.69 12.60
N LYS A 80 13.13 5.38 13.26
CA LYS A 80 13.55 6.04 14.52
C LYS A 80 13.80 7.55 14.38
N GLN A 81 14.05 8.05 13.17
CA GLN A 81 14.32 9.46 12.89
C GLN A 81 13.06 10.26 12.54
N LEU A 82 11.88 9.62 12.49
CA LEU A 82 10.61 10.28 12.19
C LEU A 82 10.03 10.86 13.48
N GLU A 83 10.41 12.11 13.77
CA GLU A 83 10.00 12.83 14.98
C GLU A 83 8.56 13.34 14.91
N PHE A 84 8.14 13.84 13.74
CA PHE A 84 6.85 14.49 13.56
C PHE A 84 5.95 13.71 12.60
N LYS A 85 4.64 13.71 12.89
CA LYS A 85 3.61 13.19 11.98
C LYS A 85 3.51 14.10 10.76
N GLU A 86 3.13 13.53 9.63
CA GLU A 86 2.89 14.23 8.34
C GLU A 86 4.10 14.97 7.74
N LYS A 87 5.23 15.02 8.45
CA LYS A 87 6.50 15.53 7.93
C LYS A 87 7.17 14.49 7.03
N LEU A 88 7.63 14.94 5.87
CA LEU A 88 8.38 14.14 4.91
C LEU A 88 9.87 14.06 5.33
N TYR A 89 10.39 12.85 5.40
CA TYR A 89 11.80 12.56 5.71
C TYR A 89 12.45 11.76 4.58
N SER A 90 13.55 12.25 4.02
CA SER A 90 14.21 11.61 2.88
C SER A 90 15.50 10.93 3.30
N PHE A 91 15.60 9.63 3.02
CA PHE A 91 16.80 8.82 3.25
C PHE A 91 17.06 7.93 2.04
N ASN A 92 18.29 7.88 1.54
CA ASN A 92 18.70 6.97 0.47
C ASN A 92 17.74 6.94 -0.74
N ASN A 93 17.34 8.12 -1.23
CA ASN A 93 16.39 8.31 -2.34
C ASN A 93 14.97 7.75 -2.09
N ARG A 94 14.60 7.51 -0.84
CA ARG A 94 13.24 7.17 -0.42
C ARG A 94 12.73 8.24 0.53
N THR A 95 11.46 8.58 0.39
CA THR A 95 10.79 9.49 1.32
C THR A 95 9.86 8.69 2.21
N TYR A 96 9.87 9.02 3.49
CA TYR A 96 9.09 8.41 4.54
C TYR A 96 8.18 9.46 5.18
N VAL A 97 6.97 9.06 5.57
CA VAL A 97 6.08 9.89 6.39
C VAL A 97 5.38 9.01 7.42
N MET A 98 5.23 9.52 8.64
CA MET A 98 4.44 8.90 9.69
C MET A 98 3.04 9.47 9.69
N LEU A 99 2.03 8.61 9.62
CA LEU A 99 0.62 8.99 9.65
C LEU A 99 -0.13 8.23 10.75
N GLU A 100 -1.31 8.75 11.06
CA GLU A 100 -2.34 8.03 11.80
C GLU A 100 -3.33 7.39 10.85
N ILE A 101 -4.01 6.37 11.35
CA ILE A 101 -5.15 5.75 10.70
C ILE A 101 -6.39 6.04 11.55
N LYS A 102 -7.51 6.35 10.89
CA LYS A 102 -8.81 6.59 11.52
C LYS A 102 -9.90 5.83 10.77
N ASN A 103 -10.56 4.87 11.42
CA ASN A 103 -11.55 3.98 10.84
C ASN A 103 -11.06 3.30 9.54
N GLY A 104 -9.81 2.85 9.54
CA GLY A 104 -9.17 2.27 8.35
C GLY A 104 -8.82 3.27 7.24
N ILE A 105 -8.98 4.57 7.47
CA ILE A 105 -8.73 5.65 6.50
C ILE A 105 -7.46 6.42 6.86
N ILE A 106 -6.71 6.83 5.85
CA ILE A 106 -5.54 7.71 5.97
C ILE A 106 -5.76 8.96 5.14
N ASN A 107 -5.17 10.08 5.57
CA ASN A 107 -5.18 11.33 4.80
C ASN A 107 -3.85 11.49 4.06
N ILE A 108 -3.93 11.68 2.74
CA ILE A 108 -2.79 11.87 1.84
C ILE A 108 -2.78 13.33 1.40
N ASN A 109 -2.21 14.21 2.24
CA ASN A 109 -2.13 15.64 1.91
C ASN A 109 -1.35 15.91 0.60
N ASP A 110 -1.46 17.13 0.07
CA ASP A 110 -0.85 17.53 -1.21
C ASP A 110 0.66 17.29 -1.30
N ALA A 111 1.37 17.44 -0.18
CA ALA A 111 2.81 17.19 -0.15
C ALA A 111 3.11 15.70 -0.36
N ILE A 112 2.34 14.82 0.30
CA ILE A 112 2.46 13.36 0.11
C ILE A 112 2.04 13.00 -1.32
N LEU A 113 0.90 13.49 -1.81
CA LEU A 113 0.46 13.30 -3.19
C LEU A 113 1.58 13.54 -4.21
N LYS A 114 2.18 14.73 -4.14
CA LYS A 114 3.26 15.15 -5.04
C LYS A 114 4.52 14.29 -4.90
N THR A 115 4.96 14.04 -3.67
CA THR A 115 6.18 13.26 -3.41
C THR A 115 6.04 11.79 -3.83
N TYR A 116 4.84 11.24 -3.73
CA TYR A 116 4.54 9.85 -4.02
C TYR A 116 4.01 9.63 -5.45
N TYR A 117 3.99 10.70 -6.26
CA TYR A 117 3.52 10.71 -7.66
C TYR A 117 2.11 10.14 -7.81
N LEU A 118 1.26 10.43 -6.83
CA LEU A 118 -0.14 10.04 -6.81
C LEU A 118 -1.01 11.17 -7.38
N LYS A 119 -2.21 10.81 -7.81
CA LYS A 119 -3.25 11.74 -8.27
C LYS A 119 -4.60 11.36 -7.65
N ILE A 120 -5.44 12.37 -7.43
CA ILE A 120 -6.84 12.14 -7.08
C ILE A 120 -7.48 11.27 -8.17
N GLY A 121 -8.25 10.26 -7.74
CA GLY A 121 -8.84 9.26 -8.61
C GLY A 121 -7.94 8.06 -8.92
N ASP A 122 -6.67 8.06 -8.48
CA ASP A 122 -5.80 6.90 -8.64
C ASP A 122 -6.42 5.67 -7.97
N ARG A 123 -6.53 4.59 -8.75
CA ARG A 123 -6.94 3.27 -8.28
C ARG A 123 -5.69 2.51 -7.87
N LEU A 124 -5.46 2.37 -6.58
CA LEU A 124 -4.26 1.72 -6.04
C LEU A 124 -4.55 0.26 -5.71
N LEU A 125 -3.90 -0.65 -6.43
CA LEU A 125 -3.90 -2.06 -6.10
C LEU A 125 -3.15 -2.26 -4.78
N VAL A 126 -3.82 -2.87 -3.80
CA VAL A 126 -3.26 -3.18 -2.48
C VAL A 126 -2.84 -4.64 -2.46
N VAL A 127 -1.54 -4.90 -2.35
CA VAL A 127 -0.98 -6.26 -2.34
C VAL A 127 -0.10 -6.50 -1.14
N LYS A 128 -0.06 -7.75 -0.69
CA LYS A 128 0.98 -8.22 0.22
C LYS A 128 2.33 -8.13 -0.48
N SER A 129 3.27 -7.38 0.08
CA SER A 129 4.62 -7.25 -0.47
C SER A 129 5.63 -8.08 0.30
N THR A 130 5.71 -7.87 1.60
CA THR A 130 6.56 -8.64 2.53
C THR A 130 5.78 -8.92 3.80
N THR A 131 6.39 -9.63 4.75
CA THR A 131 5.84 -9.86 6.09
C THR A 131 5.52 -8.56 6.85
N THR A 132 6.19 -7.45 6.53
CA THR A 132 6.06 -6.19 7.27
C THR A 132 5.48 -5.04 6.45
N THR A 133 5.34 -5.22 5.14
CA THR A 133 4.96 -4.14 4.20
C THR A 133 3.88 -4.62 3.25
N MET A 134 2.79 -3.86 3.16
CA MET A 134 1.87 -3.93 2.03
C MET A 134 2.22 -2.83 1.02
N SER A 135 1.91 -3.05 -0.26
CA SER A 135 2.17 -2.07 -1.31
C SER A 135 0.86 -1.57 -1.92
N PHE A 136 0.82 -0.26 -2.14
CA PHE A 136 -0.18 0.46 -2.91
C PHE A 136 0.49 0.92 -4.19
N THR A 137 -0.04 0.53 -5.35
CA THR A 137 0.51 0.91 -6.65
C THR A 137 -0.64 1.08 -7.63
N PRO A 138 -0.63 2.12 -8.49
CA PRO A 138 -1.66 2.29 -9.51
C PRO A 138 -1.91 1.01 -10.31
N VAL A 139 -3.19 0.67 -10.47
CA VAL A 139 -3.65 -0.53 -11.19
C VAL A 139 -3.13 -0.54 -12.62
N GLU A 140 -2.96 0.63 -13.25
CA GLU A 140 -2.46 0.81 -14.61
C GLU A 140 -1.05 0.26 -14.76
N ILE A 141 -0.17 0.51 -13.77
CA ILE A 141 1.21 -0.02 -13.75
C ILE A 141 1.19 -1.56 -13.73
N TRP A 142 0.24 -2.15 -12.99
CA TRP A 142 0.05 -3.60 -12.94
C TRP A 142 -0.47 -4.17 -14.26
N ILE A 143 -1.46 -3.52 -14.87
CA ILE A 143 -2.01 -3.92 -16.17
C ILE A 143 -0.92 -3.88 -17.24
N GLU A 144 -0.13 -2.81 -17.31
CA GLU A 144 0.99 -2.72 -18.25
C GLU A 144 2.00 -3.84 -18.07
N ASN A 145 2.35 -4.15 -16.82
CA ASN A 145 3.29 -5.21 -16.51
C ASN A 145 2.72 -6.59 -16.90
N PHE A 146 1.46 -6.88 -16.57
CA PHE A 146 0.80 -8.12 -16.95
C PHE A 146 0.65 -8.28 -18.46
N LYS A 147 0.35 -7.20 -19.20
CA LYS A 147 0.31 -7.22 -20.67
C LYS A 147 1.67 -7.59 -21.27
N LYS A 148 2.76 -7.01 -20.77
CA LYS A 148 4.13 -7.32 -21.22
C LYS A 148 4.48 -8.80 -21.07
N HIS A 149 3.96 -9.44 -20.02
CA HIS A 149 4.19 -10.86 -19.74
C HIS A 149 3.06 -11.79 -20.21
N ARG A 150 2.07 -11.27 -20.96
CA ARG A 150 0.91 -12.02 -21.49
C ARG A 150 0.05 -12.70 -20.40
N PHE A 151 -0.05 -12.09 -19.22
CA PHE A 151 -0.86 -12.58 -18.10
C PHE A 151 -2.30 -12.04 -18.16
N ASN A 152 -3.04 -12.44 -19.20
CA ASN A 152 -4.40 -11.94 -19.43
C ASN A 152 -5.38 -12.30 -18.31
N GLU A 153 -5.23 -13.48 -17.71
CA GLU A 153 -6.05 -13.92 -16.57
C GLU A 153 -5.88 -13.00 -15.35
N ALA A 154 -4.65 -12.55 -15.08
CA ALA A 154 -4.38 -11.62 -13.98
C ALA A 154 -5.10 -10.28 -14.17
N ILE A 155 -5.17 -9.80 -15.41
CA ILE A 155 -5.90 -8.58 -15.76
C ILE A 155 -7.40 -8.77 -15.52
N GLN A 156 -7.95 -9.92 -15.88
CA GLN A 156 -9.36 -10.23 -15.61
C GLN A 156 -9.65 -10.33 -14.11
N ASN A 157 -8.72 -10.89 -13.33
CA ASN A 157 -8.87 -11.02 -11.88
C ASN A 157 -8.82 -9.66 -11.16
N LEU A 158 -8.06 -8.68 -11.68
CA LEU A 158 -8.08 -7.31 -11.13
C LEU A 158 -9.49 -6.69 -11.14
N ASN A 159 -10.30 -6.98 -12.17
CA ASN A 159 -11.66 -6.45 -12.29
C ASN A 159 -12.64 -7.08 -11.29
N LYS A 160 -12.26 -8.18 -10.63
CA LYS A 160 -13.08 -8.87 -9.63
C LYS A 160 -12.76 -8.42 -8.19
N LEU A 161 -11.74 -7.57 -8.02
CA LEU A 161 -11.33 -7.11 -6.70
C LEU A 161 -12.35 -6.12 -6.14
N GLU A 162 -12.59 -6.24 -4.84
CA GLU A 162 -13.35 -5.26 -4.07
C GLU A 162 -12.65 -3.89 -4.11
N VAL A 163 -13.45 -2.84 -4.22
CA VAL A 163 -13.01 -1.45 -4.32
C VAL A 163 -13.38 -0.72 -3.03
N PHE A 164 -12.42 0.02 -2.48
CA PHE A 164 -12.49 0.69 -1.18
C PHE A 164 -12.24 2.19 -1.28
#